data_AF-A0A376MJ49-F1
#
_entry.id   AF-A0A376MJ49-F1
#
_cell.length_a   1.000
_cell.length_b   1.000
_cell.length_c   1.000
_cell.angle_alpha   90.00
_cell.angle_beta   90.00
_cell.angle_gamma   90.00
#
_symmetry.space_group_name_H-M   'P 1'
#
loop_
_entity.id
_entity.type
_entity.pdbx_description
1 polymer ?
#
loop_
_entity_poly.entity_id
_entity_poly.type
_entity_poly.pdbx_seq_one_letter_code
_entity_poly.pdbx_strand_id
1 'polypeptide(L)' 'MRTCREAGIRVVPLPGPCAAITALSAAGLPSDRFCYEGFLPAKSKGRRDALKAIEAEPRTLIFYGIYPPSVR' A
#
# COMPACT_ATOMS: atom_id res chain seq x y z
N MET A 1 -1.96 15.18 -12.08
CA MET A 1 -2.47 14.12 -12.99
C MET A 1 -3.95 14.30 -13.32
N ARG A 2 -4.88 14.31 -12.34
CA ARG A 2 -6.33 14.45 -12.60
C ARG A 2 -6.67 15.66 -13.45
N THR A 3 -6.24 16.84 -13.02
CA THR A 3 -6.44 18.11 -13.75
C THR A 3 -5.79 18.11 -15.14
N CYS A 4 -4.61 17.51 -15.29
CA CYS A 4 -3.96 17.35 -16.60
C CYS A 4 -4.82 16.52 -17.56
N ARG A 5 -5.39 15.42 -17.07
CA ARG A 5 -6.29 14.56 -17.86
C ARG A 5 -7.58 15.29 -18.24
N GLU A 6 -8.17 16.02 -17.31
CA GLU A 6 -9.37 16.84 -17.55
C GLU A 6 -9.11 17.94 -18.59
N ALA A 7 -7.90 18.49 -18.62
CA ALA A 7 -7.45 19.47 -19.60
C ALA A 7 -6.94 18.86 -20.93
N GLY A 8 -7.08 17.55 -21.14
CA GLY A 8 -6.60 16.88 -22.37
C GLY A 8 -5.07 16.82 -22.51
N ILE A 9 -4.31 17.11 -21.44
CA ILE A 9 -2.85 17.06 -21.44
C ILE A 9 -2.39 15.60 -21.36
N ARG A 10 -1.51 15.21 -22.29
CA ARG A 10 -0.92 13.87 -22.32
C ARG A 10 -0.10 13.60 -21.06
N VAL A 11 -0.41 12.50 -20.37
CA VAL A 11 0.36 11.98 -19.23
C VAL A 11 1.03 10.68 -19.64
N VAL A 12 2.35 10.58 -19.47
CA VAL A 12 3.14 9.38 -19.79
C VAL A 12 3.83 8.89 -18.51
N PRO A 13 3.39 7.77 -17.91
CA PRO A 13 4.08 7.19 -16.76
C PRO A 13 5.38 6.50 -17.21
N LEU A 14 6.45 6.71 -16.44
CA LEU A 14 7.72 6.01 -16.63
C LEU A 14 7.88 4.94 -15.54
N PRO A 15 8.42 3.76 -15.87
CA PRO A 15 8.71 2.74 -14.86
C PRO A 15 9.78 3.24 -13.88
N GLY A 16 9.71 2.76 -12.63
CA GLY A 16 10.63 3.14 -11.57
C GLY A 16 10.49 2.27 -10.32
N PRO A 17 11.37 2.46 -9.32
CA PRO A 17 11.34 1.66 -8.09
C PRO A 17 10.06 1.90 -7.28
N CYS A 18 9.51 0.82 -6.74
CA CYS A 18 8.33 0.86 -5.88
C CYS A 18 8.54 -0.07 -4.69
N ALA A 19 8.67 0.50 -3.49
CA ALA A 19 9.00 -0.28 -2.29
C ALA A 19 7.97 -1.39 -1.99
N ALA A 20 6.67 -1.12 -2.20
CA ALA A 20 5.62 -2.13 -2.04
C ALA A 20 5.82 -3.36 -2.95
N ILE A 21 6.13 -3.14 -4.23
CA ILE A 21 6.32 -4.23 -5.20
C ILE A 21 7.65 -4.96 -4.94
N THR A 22 8.72 -4.22 -4.63
CA THR A 22 10.00 -4.82 -4.26
C THR A 22 9.85 -5.72 -3.02
N ALA A 23 9.16 -5.26 -1.98
CA ALA A 23 8.89 -6.08 -0.80
C ALA A 23 8.06 -7.33 -1.14
N LEU A 24 6.96 -7.18 -1.90
CA LEU A 24 6.11 -8.30 -2.31
C LEU A 24 6.91 -9.35 -3.10
N SER A 25 7.77 -8.94 -4.03
CA SER A 25 8.56 -9.87 -4.85
C SER A 25 9.52 -10.76 -4.05
N ALA A 26 9.91 -10.33 -2.85
CA ALA A 26 10.83 -11.06 -1.97
C ALA A 26 10.12 -11.73 -0.78
N ALA A 27 8.81 -11.49 -0.58
CA ALA A 27 8.10 -11.91 0.62
C ALA A 27 7.68 -13.40 0.63
N GLY A 28 7.69 -14.08 -0.52
CA GLY A 28 7.20 -15.47 -0.63
C GLY A 28 5.69 -15.63 -0.41
N LEU A 29 4.93 -14.53 -0.47
CA LEU A 29 3.46 -14.53 -0.33
C LEU A 29 2.78 -14.63 -1.71
N PRO A 30 1.52 -15.10 -1.79
CA PRO A 30 0.75 -15.08 -3.03
C PRO A 30 0.73 -13.67 -3.64
N SER A 31 1.18 -13.56 -4.90
CA SER A 31 1.37 -12.27 -5.59
C SER A 31 0.59 -12.18 -6.90
N ASP A 32 -0.23 -13.18 -7.22
CA ASP A 32 -1.17 -13.17 -8.34
C ASP A 32 -2.25 -12.11 -8.15
N ARG A 33 -2.68 -11.90 -6.90
CA ARG A 33 -3.60 -10.83 -6.48
C ARG A 33 -3.20 -10.29 -5.11
N PHE A 34 -3.08 -8.98 -4.99
CA PHE A 34 -2.72 -8.30 -3.74
C PHE A 34 -3.47 -6.96 -3.59
N CYS A 35 -3.50 -6.43 -2.37
CA CYS A 35 -4.00 -5.11 -2.05
C CYS A 35 -2.88 -4.26 -1.47
N TYR A 36 -2.76 -3.02 -1.94
CA TYR A 36 -1.90 -2.03 -1.32
C TYR A 36 -2.77 -1.07 -0.49
N GLU A 37 -2.62 -1.13 0.83
CA GLU A 37 -3.43 -0.38 1.80
C GLU A 37 -2.71 0.89 2.31
N GLY A 38 -1.45 1.09 1.92
CA GLY A 38 -0.66 2.25 2.34
C GLY A 38 -0.45 2.28 3.87
N PHE A 39 -0.62 3.44 4.49
CA PHE A 39 -0.42 3.62 5.93
C PHE A 39 -1.73 3.44 6.70
N LEU A 40 -1.70 2.59 7.73
CA LEU A 40 -2.78 2.53 8.69
C LEU A 40 -2.91 3.85 9.48
N PRO A 41 -4.13 4.21 9.94
CA PRO A 41 -4.33 5.38 10.79
C PRO A 41 -3.41 5.34 12.03
N ALA A 42 -2.81 6.50 12.37
CA ALA A 42 -1.87 6.57 13.49
C ALA A 42 -2.51 6.27 14.86
N LYS A 43 -3.79 6.67 15.03
CA LYS A 43 -4.53 6.48 16.28
C LYS A 43 -5.00 5.03 16.40
N SER A 44 -4.80 4.43 17.57
CA SER A 44 -5.11 3.01 17.85
C SER A 44 -6.55 2.60 17.50
N LYS A 45 -7.55 3.46 17.77
CA LYS A 45 -8.95 3.15 17.41
C LYS A 45 -9.11 3.06 15.89
N GLY A 46 -8.72 4.11 15.16
CA GLY A 46 -8.81 4.13 13.69
C GLY A 46 -8.01 3.00 13.04
N ARG A 47 -6.85 2.64 13.59
CA ARG A 47 -6.07 1.49 13.11
C ARG A 47 -6.83 0.17 13.24
N ARG A 48 -7.43 -0.09 14.41
CA ARG A 48 -8.23 -1.30 14.63
C ARG A 48 -9.46 -1.33 13.74
N ASP A 49 -10.14 -0.20 13.57
CA ASP A 49 -11.35 -0.12 12.76
C ASP A 49 -11.01 -0.37 11.27
N ALA A 50 -9.89 0.18 10.78
CA ALA A 50 -9.39 -0.08 9.43
C ALA A 50 -9.02 -1.56 9.23
N LEU A 51 -8.31 -2.17 10.20
CA LEU A 51 -7.95 -3.60 10.13
C LEU A 51 -9.18 -4.51 10.16
N LYS A 52 -10.18 -4.19 10.99
CA LYS A 52 -11.45 -4.94 11.03
C LYS A 52 -12.19 -4.90 9.70
N ALA A 53 -12.15 -3.77 8.99
CA ALA A 53 -12.83 -3.63 7.70
C ALA A 53 -12.27 -4.56 6.61
N ILE A 54 -11.02 -5.01 6.76
CA ILE A 54 -10.31 -5.86 5.79
C ILE A 54 -9.88 -7.21 6.40
N GLU A 55 -10.44 -7.58 7.56
CA GLU A 55 -10.06 -8.79 8.30
C GLU A 55 -10.29 -10.08 7.50
N ALA A 56 -11.36 -10.11 6.70
CA ALA A 56 -11.74 -11.26 5.88
C ALA A 56 -11.14 -11.21 4.46
N GLU A 57 -10.19 -10.31 4.18
CA GLU A 57 -9.58 -10.20 2.86
C GLU A 57 -8.61 -11.36 2.59
N PRO A 58 -8.88 -12.25 1.61
CA PRO A 58 -8.03 -13.40 1.34
C PRO A 58 -6.72 -13.07 0.60
N ARG A 59 -6.62 -11.88 -0.03
CA ARG A 59 -5.43 -11.47 -0.80
C ARG A 59 -4.30 -11.03 0.12
N THR A 60 -3.08 -11.09 -0.39
CA THR A 60 -1.92 -10.48 0.30
C THR A 60 -2.14 -8.97 0.47
N LEU A 61 -2.06 -8.51 1.72
CA LEU A 61 -2.20 -7.10 2.10
C LEU A 61 -0.81 -6.47 2.32
N ILE A 62 -0.55 -5.32 1.69
CA ILE A 62 0.70 -4.57 1.82
C ILE A 62 0.44 -3.26 2.56
N PHE A 63 1.13 -3.07 3.67
CA PHE A 63 1.07 -1.85 4.47
C PHE A 63 2.45 -1.19 4.55
N TYR A 64 2.45 0.13 4.60
CA TYR A 64 3.60 0.90 5.05
C TYR A 64 3.48 1.18 6.55
N GLY A 65 4.62 1.08 7.22
CA GLY A 65 4.76 1.32 8.65
C GLY A 65 5.95 2.23 8.93
N ILE A 66 5.93 2.85 10.10
CA ILE A 66 7.08 3.53 10.66
C ILE A 66 7.70 2.56 11.66
N TYR A 67 9.01 2.35 11.55
CA TYR A 67 9.72 1.50 12.49
C TYR A 67 9.68 2.13 13.89
N PRO A 68 9.19 1.41 14.93
CA PRO A 68 9.25 1.93 16.28
C PRO A 68 10.71 2.06 16.72
N PRO A 69 11.08 3.13 17.43
CA PRO A 69 12.47 3.40 17.82
C PRO A 69 13.09 2.33 18.73
N SER A 70 12.31 1.38 19.25
CA SER A 70 12.73 0.35 20.21
C SER A 70 13.41 -0.88 19.62
N VAL A 71 13.60 -0.97 18.30
CA VAL A 71 14.12 -2.19 17.64
C VAL A 71 15.41 -1.90 16.85
N ARG A 72 16.12 -0.82 17.19
CA ARG A 72 17.44 -0.52 16.60
C ARG A 72 18.56 -1.21 17.39
#